data_AF-A0A183V9C1-F1
#
_entry.id   AF-A0A183V9C1-F1
#
_cell.length_a   1.000
_cell.length_b   1.000
_cell.length_c   1.000
_cell.angle_alpha   90.00
_cell.angle_beta   90.00
_cell.angle_gamma   90.00
#
_symmetry.space_group_name_H-M   'P 1'
#
loop_
_entity.id
_entity.type
_entity.pdbx_description
1 polymer ?
#
loop_
_entity_poly.entity_id
_entity_poly.type
_entity_poly.pdbx_seq_one_letter_code
_entity_poly.pdbx_strand_id
1 'polypeptide(L)'
;MPVLKRKEFQPEPWPPNLKPDDQVFYLPVTNEVFTTHEAFFQRQITLNSMVWSCARTGKSGLTYEEALESEKNAQEALETFPDYFGRPILYLVERLSLRGRLDDLVNDIYYFVKDRYFVGEEVIYTSGQRRKSARVLNVSFKGEDFTDALDSERTADSPKKPAACRRGRAISVCH
;
A
#
# COMPACT_ATOMS: atom_id res chain seq x y z
N MET A 1 -1.17 -0.84 14.99
CA MET A 1 -1.19 0.19 16.05
C MET A 1 -0.01 1.11 15.79
N PRO A 2 -0.22 2.43 15.85
CA PRO A 2 0.81 3.42 15.55
C PRO A 2 2.09 3.22 16.35
N VAL A 3 3.22 3.51 15.72
CA VAL A 3 4.54 3.34 16.30
C VAL A 3 5.03 4.68 16.83
N LEU A 4 5.44 4.70 18.09
CA LEU A 4 6.05 5.86 18.73
C LEU A 4 7.56 5.64 18.83
N LYS A 5 8.36 6.47 18.15
CA LYS A 5 9.85 6.39 18.18
C LYS A 5 10.38 4.96 17.90
N ARG A 6 9.81 4.28 16.89
CA ARG A 6 10.17 2.91 16.48
C ARG A 6 9.82 1.81 17.50
N LYS A 7 8.97 2.09 18.49
CA LYS A 7 8.39 1.10 19.39
C LYS A 7 6.88 1.08 19.24
N GLU A 8 6.30 -0.12 19.35
CA GLU A 8 4.85 -0.26 19.41
C GLU A 8 4.31 0.53 20.60
N PHE A 9 3.28 1.33 20.36
CA PHE A 9 2.60 2.04 21.42
C PHE A 9 1.73 1.07 22.21
N GLN A 10 1.87 1.11 23.53
CA GLN A 10 1.05 0.37 24.47
C GLN A 10 0.36 1.38 25.39
N PRO A 11 -0.98 1.40 25.42
CA PRO A 11 -1.72 2.18 26.39
C PRO A 11 -1.33 1.81 27.82
N GLU A 12 -1.32 2.78 28.72
CA GLU A 12 -1.09 2.52 30.13
C GLU A 12 -2.28 1.73 30.72
N PRO A 13 -2.01 0.74 31.58
CA PRO A 13 -3.07 0.01 32.26
C PRO A 13 -3.83 0.95 33.19
N TRP A 14 -5.12 0.65 33.39
CA TRP A 14 -5.94 1.46 34.28
C TRP A 14 -5.40 1.47 35.71
N PRO A 15 -5.51 2.60 36.44
CA PRO A 15 -5.06 2.67 37.81
C PRO A 15 -5.82 1.65 38.68
N PRO A 16 -5.12 0.79 39.45
CA PRO A 16 -5.75 -0.34 40.15
C PRO A 16 -6.67 0.06 41.31
N ASN A 17 -6.58 1.29 41.80
CA ASN A 17 -7.28 1.76 43.00
C ASN A 17 -8.43 2.73 42.69
N LEU A 18 -8.99 2.68 41.48
CA LEU A 18 -10.07 3.58 41.07
C LEU A 18 -11.39 3.22 41.77
N LYS A 19 -12.00 4.18 42.45
CA LYS A 19 -13.36 4.04 43.00
C LYS A 19 -14.40 4.56 42.00
N PRO A 20 -15.66 4.09 42.08
CA PRO A 20 -16.73 4.55 41.18
C PRO A 20 -17.00 6.06 41.20
N ASP A 21 -16.76 6.72 42.34
CA ASP A 21 -16.99 8.15 42.53
C ASP A 21 -15.74 9.01 42.28
N ASP A 22 -14.61 8.41 41.92
CA ASP A 22 -13.37 9.16 41.68
C ASP A 22 -13.48 9.99 40.40
N GLN A 23 -13.13 11.27 40.50
CA GLN A 23 -13.02 12.14 39.32
C GLN A 23 -11.72 11.82 38.57
N VAL A 24 -11.87 11.49 37.29
CA VAL A 24 -10.75 11.08 36.43
C VAL A 24 -10.79 11.79 35.09
N PHE A 25 -9.63 11.86 34.44
CA PHE A 25 -9.50 12.34 33.08
C PHE A 25 -9.46 11.13 32.14
N TYR A 26 -10.45 11.05 31.25
CA TYR A 26 -10.57 9.95 30.28
C TYR A 26 -10.13 10.41 28.89
N LEU A 27 -9.32 9.58 28.24
CA LEU A 27 -8.84 9.82 26.89
C LEU A 27 -9.42 8.77 25.93
N PRO A 28 -10.43 9.13 25.11
CA PRO A 28 -11.20 8.15 24.33
C PRO A 28 -10.40 7.50 23.21
N VAL A 29 -9.42 8.20 22.65
CA VAL A 29 -8.67 7.72 21.46
C VAL A 29 -7.75 6.54 21.79
N THR A 30 -7.17 6.53 23.00
CA THR A 30 -6.31 5.45 23.50
C THR A 30 -7.00 4.58 24.55
N ASN A 31 -8.22 4.94 24.96
CA ASN A 31 -8.99 4.30 26.03
C ASN A 31 -8.24 4.28 27.38
N GLU A 32 -7.53 5.37 27.69
CA GLU A 32 -6.75 5.54 28.91
C GLU A 32 -7.49 6.39 29.94
N VAL A 33 -7.20 6.13 31.21
CA VAL A 33 -7.78 6.85 32.36
C VAL A 33 -6.63 7.38 33.22
N PHE A 34 -6.67 8.67 33.53
CA PHE A 34 -5.65 9.35 34.33
C PHE A 34 -6.28 9.98 35.57
N THR A 35 -5.58 9.90 36.70
CA THR A 35 -6.01 10.54 37.97
C THR A 35 -5.44 11.95 38.12
N THR A 36 -4.35 12.28 37.41
CA THR A 36 -3.71 13.59 37.47
C THR A 36 -3.88 14.35 36.15
N HIS A 37 -4.13 15.65 36.26
CA HIS A 37 -4.24 16.53 35.09
C HIS A 37 -2.95 16.56 34.28
N GLU A 38 -1.79 16.57 34.94
CA GLU A 38 -0.48 16.62 34.28
C GLU A 38 -0.24 15.39 33.40
N ALA A 39 -0.54 14.17 33.87
CA ALA A 39 -0.36 12.96 33.09
C ALA A 39 -1.29 12.93 31.86
N PHE A 40 -2.56 13.30 32.05
CA PHE A 40 -3.52 13.45 30.96
C PHE A 40 -3.05 14.45 29.90
N PHE A 41 -2.59 15.63 30.35
CA PHE A 41 -2.14 16.69 29.45
C PHE A 41 -0.88 16.30 28.67
N GLN A 42 0.08 15.65 29.32
CA GLN A 42 1.29 15.12 28.66
C GLN A 42 0.94 14.06 27.62
N ARG A 43 -0.02 13.16 27.92
CA ARG A 43 -0.50 12.18 26.93
C ARG A 43 -1.15 12.88 25.75
N GLN A 44 -2.01 13.87 25.99
CA GLN A 44 -2.68 14.62 24.94
C GLN A 44 -1.68 15.35 24.02
N ILE A 45 -0.66 15.99 24.59
CA ILE A 45 0.44 16.58 23.81
C ILE A 45 1.15 15.52 22.96
N THR A 46 1.41 14.35 23.55
CA THR A 46 2.11 13.26 22.83
C THR A 46 1.30 12.77 21.64
N LEU A 47 -0.01 12.58 21.78
CA LEU A 47 -0.89 12.15 20.67
C LEU A 47 -0.95 13.18 19.54
N ASN A 48 -0.99 14.47 19.89
CA ASN A 48 -1.06 15.58 18.94
C ASN A 48 0.31 15.97 18.33
N SER A 49 1.39 15.40 18.84
CA SER A 49 2.74 15.66 18.32
C SER A 49 3.01 14.84 17.07
N MET A 50 3.73 15.40 16.09
CA MET A 50 4.12 14.72 14.84
C MET A 50 5.30 13.74 15.02
N VAL A 51 5.23 12.88 16.03
CA VAL A 51 6.29 11.93 16.42
C VAL A 51 5.92 10.48 16.10
N TRP A 52 4.74 10.26 15.52
CA TRP A 52 4.20 8.94 15.23
C TRP A 52 4.56 8.48 13.83
N SER A 53 4.48 7.17 13.64
CA SER A 53 4.64 6.52 12.35
C SER A 53 3.59 5.42 12.18
N CYS A 54 3.10 5.27 10.95
CA CYS A 54 2.19 4.19 10.57
C CYS A 54 2.95 2.86 10.55
N ALA A 55 2.51 1.85 11.31
CA ALA A 55 3.19 0.55 11.35
C ALA A 55 3.12 -0.20 10.01
N ARG A 56 2.06 0.04 9.22
CA ARG A 56 1.79 -0.66 7.95
C ARG A 56 2.53 -0.06 6.77
N THR A 57 2.56 1.27 6.66
CA THR A 57 3.16 1.96 5.51
C THR A 57 4.55 2.51 5.80
N GLY A 58 4.97 2.56 7.07
CA GLY A 58 6.24 3.16 7.48
C GLY A 58 6.28 4.70 7.40
N LYS A 59 5.19 5.36 6.98
CA LYS A 59 5.10 6.82 6.94
C LYS A 59 5.30 7.41 8.33
N SER A 60 6.26 8.31 8.47
CA SER A 60 6.63 8.97 9.72
C SER A 60 6.23 10.45 9.74
N GLY A 61 6.23 11.06 10.93
CA GLY A 61 5.90 12.48 11.09
C GLY A 61 4.39 12.74 11.15
N LEU A 62 3.65 11.75 11.64
CA LEU A 62 2.20 11.80 11.78
C LEU A 62 1.84 12.09 13.25
N THR A 63 0.63 12.60 13.47
CA THR A 63 -0.04 12.52 14.77
C THR A 63 -0.59 11.10 15.00
N TYR A 64 -1.03 10.80 16.23
CA TYR A 64 -1.57 9.48 16.53
C TYR A 64 -2.80 9.13 15.68
N GLU A 65 -3.72 10.10 15.53
CA GLU A 65 -4.95 9.92 14.77
C GLU A 65 -4.68 9.74 13.27
N GLU A 66 -3.79 10.56 12.70
CA GLU A 66 -3.35 10.41 11.31
C GLU A 66 -2.67 9.06 11.06
N ALA A 67 -1.88 8.57 12.02
CA ALA A 67 -1.27 7.26 11.92
C ALA A 67 -2.31 6.13 11.95
N LEU A 68 -3.36 6.23 12.78
CA LEU A 68 -4.48 5.29 12.80
C LEU A 68 -5.25 5.29 11.48
N GLU A 69 -5.56 6.48 10.95
CA GLU A 69 -6.23 6.62 9.67
C GLU A 69 -5.37 6.05 8.54
N SER A 70 -4.07 6.33 8.54
CA SER A 70 -3.14 5.75 7.57
C SER A 70 -3.06 4.22 7.67
N GLU A 71 -3.15 3.64 8.86
CA GLU A 71 -3.19 2.19 9.03
C GLU A 71 -4.49 1.58 8.50
N LYS A 72 -5.62 2.22 8.78
CA LYS A 72 -6.94 1.80 8.28
C LYS A 72 -6.98 1.85 6.75
N ASN A 73 -6.57 2.97 6.15
CA ASN A 73 -6.53 3.13 4.70
C ASN A 73 -5.58 2.10 4.04
N ALA A 74 -4.45 1.80 4.68
CA ALA A 74 -3.54 0.77 4.19
C ALA A 74 -4.15 -0.65 4.26
N GLN A 75 -4.91 -0.96 5.32
CA GLN A 75 -5.63 -2.23 5.43
C GLN A 75 -6.72 -2.34 4.36
N GLU A 76 -7.54 -1.31 4.18
CA GLU A 76 -8.61 -1.28 3.16
C GLU A 76 -8.04 -1.42 1.74
N ALA A 77 -6.89 -0.79 1.47
CA ALA A 77 -6.19 -0.92 0.19
C ALA A 77 -5.66 -2.35 -0.05
N LEU A 78 -5.24 -3.05 1.01
CA LEU A 78 -4.82 -4.45 0.92
C LEU A 78 -6.01 -5.39 0.71
N GLU A 79 -7.16 -5.11 1.36
CA GLU A 79 -8.40 -5.89 1.19
C GLU A 79 -9.02 -5.69 -0.19
N THR A 80 -8.90 -4.50 -0.76
CA THR A 80 -9.39 -4.15 -2.11
C THR A 80 -8.33 -4.46 -3.19
N PHE A 81 -7.21 -5.08 -2.83
CA PHE A 81 -6.14 -5.34 -3.77
C PHE A 81 -6.61 -6.33 -4.85
N PRO A 82 -6.48 -6.01 -6.16
CA PRO A 82 -7.06 -6.86 -7.19
C PRO A 82 -6.36 -8.22 -7.34
N ASP A 83 -7.13 -9.30 -7.28
CA ASP A 83 -6.64 -10.69 -7.34
C ASP A 83 -5.83 -10.99 -8.62
N TYR A 84 -6.19 -10.33 -9.72
CA TYR A 84 -5.51 -10.52 -11.01
C TYR A 84 -4.07 -10.01 -11.03
N PHE A 85 -3.68 -9.17 -10.08
CA PHE A 85 -2.30 -8.69 -9.96
C PHE A 85 -1.39 -9.59 -9.13
N GLY A 86 -1.92 -10.48 -8.29
CA GLY A 86 -1.13 -11.27 -7.34
C GLY A 86 -0.02 -12.08 -8.01
N ARG A 87 -0.39 -13.00 -8.92
CA ARG A 87 0.60 -13.85 -9.61
C ARG A 87 1.56 -13.04 -10.52
N PRO A 88 1.08 -12.11 -11.37
CA PRO A 88 1.98 -11.36 -12.25
C PRO A 88 2.97 -10.48 -11.49
N ILE A 89 2.55 -9.80 -10.42
CA ILE A 89 3.47 -8.95 -9.64
C ILE A 89 4.51 -9.80 -8.91
N LEU A 90 4.11 -10.93 -8.31
CA LEU A 90 5.06 -11.84 -7.67
C LEU A 90 6.11 -12.36 -8.66
N TYR A 91 5.69 -12.70 -9.88
CA TYR A 91 6.61 -13.10 -10.94
C TYR A 91 7.60 -11.97 -11.31
N LEU A 92 7.11 -10.74 -11.47
CA LEU A 92 7.96 -9.59 -11.76
C LEU A 92 8.95 -9.31 -10.64
N VAL A 93 8.51 -9.38 -9.38
CA VAL A 93 9.37 -9.21 -8.19
C VAL A 93 10.48 -10.25 -8.20
N GLU A 94 10.17 -11.52 -8.45
CA GLU A 94 11.17 -12.58 -8.51
C GLU A 94 12.21 -12.33 -9.61
N ARG A 95 11.75 -11.96 -10.82
CA ARG A 95 12.62 -11.73 -11.98
C ARG A 95 13.45 -10.45 -11.89
N LEU A 96 12.91 -9.41 -11.26
CA LEU A 96 13.57 -8.11 -11.10
C LEU A 96 14.24 -7.96 -9.71
N SER A 97 14.27 -9.04 -8.91
CA SER A 97 14.81 -9.06 -7.53
C SER A 97 16.30 -8.73 -7.43
N LEU A 98 17.04 -8.69 -8.54
CA LEU A 98 18.44 -8.28 -8.60
C LEU A 98 18.68 -6.79 -8.34
N ARG A 99 17.62 -5.98 -8.22
CA ARG A 99 17.76 -4.55 -7.89
C ARG A 99 18.14 -4.35 -6.42
N GLY A 100 19.17 -3.53 -6.18
CA GLY A 100 19.68 -3.27 -4.83
C GLY A 100 18.80 -2.39 -3.95
N ARG A 101 17.80 -1.68 -4.51
CA ARG A 101 16.85 -0.84 -3.77
C ARG A 101 15.41 -1.21 -4.08
N LEU A 102 14.58 -1.27 -3.03
CA LEU A 102 13.15 -1.56 -3.15
C LEU A 102 12.43 -0.51 -4.01
N ASP A 103 12.78 0.78 -3.87
CA ASP A 103 12.15 1.86 -4.63
C ASP A 103 12.31 1.69 -6.14
N ASP A 104 13.49 1.23 -6.59
CA ASP A 104 13.78 1.03 -8.01
C ASP A 104 12.94 -0.13 -8.56
N LEU A 105 12.85 -1.23 -7.79
CA LEU A 105 12.01 -2.38 -8.13
C LEU A 105 10.53 -2.00 -8.24
N VAL A 106 10.01 -1.24 -7.26
CA VAL A 106 8.62 -0.77 -7.26
C VAL A 106 8.35 0.09 -8.50
N ASN A 107 9.28 0.98 -8.86
CA ASN A 107 9.16 1.82 -10.05
C ASN A 107 9.07 0.99 -11.33
N ASP A 108 9.90 -0.04 -11.51
CA ASP A 108 9.82 -0.87 -12.73
C ASP A 108 8.51 -1.63 -12.83
N ILE A 109 8.07 -2.22 -11.72
CA ILE A 109 6.79 -2.94 -11.68
C ILE A 109 5.66 -1.98 -12.04
N TYR A 110 5.68 -0.76 -11.49
CA TYR A 110 4.71 0.27 -11.82
C TYR A 110 4.71 0.59 -13.33
N TYR A 111 5.88 0.87 -13.92
CA TYR A 111 5.98 1.16 -15.36
C TYR A 111 5.61 -0.04 -16.22
N PHE A 112 5.87 -1.26 -15.76
CA PHE A 112 5.47 -2.47 -16.47
C PHE A 112 3.95 -2.66 -16.48
N VAL A 113 3.32 -2.52 -15.32
CA VAL A 113 1.89 -2.77 -15.10
C VAL A 113 1.03 -1.67 -15.73
N LYS A 114 1.44 -0.41 -15.65
CA LYS A 114 0.67 0.76 -16.13
C LYS A 114 0.24 0.64 -17.60
N ASP A 115 1.09 0.09 -18.44
CA ASP A 115 0.90 0.07 -19.90
C ASP A 115 0.34 -1.27 -20.43
N ARG A 116 0.00 -2.21 -19.53
CA ARG A 116 -0.46 -3.56 -19.90
C ARG A 116 -1.83 -3.86 -19.31
N TYR A 117 -2.54 -4.78 -19.96
CA TYR A 117 -3.79 -5.35 -19.47
C TYR A 117 -3.53 -6.70 -18.81
N PHE A 118 -4.30 -7.03 -17.80
CA PHE A 118 -4.23 -8.31 -17.11
C PHE A 118 -5.55 -9.07 -17.22
N VAL A 119 -5.46 -10.40 -17.31
CA VAL A 119 -6.66 -11.25 -17.35
C VAL A 119 -7.41 -11.09 -16.03
N GLY A 120 -8.70 -10.79 -16.11
CA GLY A 120 -9.55 -10.48 -14.95
C GLY A 120 -9.67 -9.00 -14.63
N GLU A 121 -8.89 -8.12 -15.25
CA GLU A 121 -8.96 -6.67 -15.05
C GLU A 121 -10.29 -6.09 -15.56
N GLU A 122 -10.92 -5.24 -14.75
CA GLU A 122 -12.10 -4.48 -15.17
C GLU A 122 -11.69 -3.19 -15.89
N VAL A 123 -12.13 -3.06 -17.13
CA VAL A 123 -11.82 -1.93 -18.01
C VAL A 123 -13.10 -1.21 -18.41
N ILE A 124 -13.02 0.11 -18.51
CA ILE A 124 -14.11 0.92 -19.05
C ILE A 124 -13.74 1.31 -20.47
N TYR A 125 -14.63 1.01 -21.41
CA TYR A 125 -14.46 1.39 -22.80
C TYR A 125 -15.68 2.17 -23.29
N THR A 126 -15.45 2.97 -24.33
CA THR A 126 -16.50 3.79 -24.94
C THR A 126 -16.98 3.11 -26.22
N SER A 127 -18.27 2.79 -26.29
CA SER A 127 -18.92 2.26 -27.49
C SER A 127 -19.98 3.26 -27.93
N GLY A 128 -19.68 4.05 -28.96
CA GLY A 128 -20.51 5.19 -29.37
C GLY A 128 -20.46 6.31 -28.32
N GLN A 129 -21.61 6.72 -27.78
CA GLN A 129 -21.69 7.73 -26.70
C GLN A 129 -21.84 7.14 -25.29
N ARG A 130 -21.86 5.81 -25.12
CA ARG A 130 -22.02 5.17 -23.81
C ARG A 130 -20.72 4.56 -23.33
N ARG A 131 -20.43 4.74 -22.03
CA ARG A 131 -19.35 4.04 -21.33
C ARG A 131 -19.89 2.70 -20.85
N LYS A 132 -19.16 1.62 -21.14
CA LYS A 132 -19.48 0.27 -20.69
C LYS A 132 -18.30 -0.29 -19.90
N SER A 133 -18.57 -1.01 -18.83
CA SER A 133 -17.58 -1.82 -18.13
C SER A 133 -17.43 -3.17 -18.83
N ALA A 134 -16.24 -3.73 -18.75
CA ALA A 134 -15.86 -4.98 -19.37
C ALA A 134 -14.77 -5.65 -18.55
N ARG A 135 -14.67 -6.97 -18.61
CA ARG A 135 -13.59 -7.71 -17.98
C ARG A 135 -12.69 -8.34 -19.04
N VAL A 136 -11.37 -8.20 -18.88
CA VAL A 136 -10.39 -8.76 -19.80
C VAL A 136 -10.35 -10.28 -19.65
N LEU A 137 -10.65 -11.03 -20.71
CA LEU A 137 -10.61 -12.50 -20.69
C LEU A 137 -9.28 -13.08 -21.13
N ASN A 138 -8.64 -12.43 -22.10
CA ASN A 138 -7.37 -12.87 -22.67
C ASN A 138 -6.59 -11.65 -23.18
N VAL A 139 -5.28 -11.73 -23.10
CA VAL A 139 -4.34 -10.69 -23.54
C VAL A 139 -3.43 -11.31 -24.58
N SER A 140 -3.55 -10.88 -25.83
CA SER A 140 -2.60 -11.24 -26.89
C SER A 140 -1.59 -10.13 -27.07
N PHE A 141 -0.31 -10.44 -26.96
CA PHE A 141 0.75 -9.50 -27.27
C PHE A 141 1.23 -9.68 -28.72
N LYS A 142 1.54 -8.57 -29.39
CA LYS A 142 2.20 -8.55 -30.70
C LYS A 142 3.46 -7.70 -30.57
N GLY A 143 4.58 -8.33 -30.26
CA GLY A 143 5.91 -7.74 -30.14
C GLY A 143 6.92 -8.79 -29.64
N GLU A 144 8.17 -8.39 -29.41
CA GLU A 144 9.20 -9.28 -28.85
C GLU A 144 8.94 -9.55 -27.36
N ASP A 145 8.89 -10.82 -26.98
CA ASP A 145 8.65 -11.24 -25.60
C ASP A 145 9.83 -10.83 -24.71
N PHE A 146 9.55 -10.00 -23.70
CA PHE A 146 10.56 -9.51 -22.76
C PHE A 146 11.17 -10.63 -21.89
N THR A 147 10.53 -11.80 -21.82
CA THR A 147 11.05 -12.98 -21.13
C THR A 147 12.35 -13.48 -21.76
N ASP A 148 12.49 -13.36 -23.08
CA ASP A 148 13.69 -13.84 -23.79
C ASP A 148 14.88 -12.90 -23.56
N ALA A 149 14.63 -11.60 -23.34
CA ALA A 149 15.66 -10.62 -23.02
C ALA A 149 16.23 -10.80 -21.60
N LEU A 150 15.39 -11.11 -20.61
CA LEU A 150 15.83 -11.33 -19.21
C LEU A 150 16.69 -12.59 -19.02
N ASP A 151 16.47 -13.62 -19.85
CA ASP A 151 17.34 -14.80 -19.86
C ASP A 151 18.70 -14.50 -20.54
N SER A 152 18.74 -13.55 -21.48
CA SER A 152 19.98 -13.13 -22.17
C SER A 152 20.84 -12.15 -21.36
N GLU A 153 20.23 -11.32 -20.49
CA GLU A 153 20.93 -10.35 -19.63
C GLU A 153 21.67 -10.96 -18.44
N ARG A 154 21.59 -12.29 -18.24
CA ARG A 154 22.49 -13.02 -17.32
C ARG A 154 23.97 -13.00 -17.74
N THR A 155 24.28 -12.47 -18.93
CA THR A 155 25.65 -12.49 -19.49
C THR A 155 26.22 -11.13 -19.88
N ALA A 156 25.52 -10.01 -19.72
CA ALA A 156 26.07 -8.71 -20.13
C ALA A 156 25.61 -7.53 -19.27
N ASP A 157 26.61 -6.88 -18.69
CA ASP A 157 26.58 -5.58 -18.02
C ASP A 157 26.13 -4.49 -19.01
N SER A 158 25.00 -3.81 -18.76
CA SER A 158 24.60 -2.45 -19.22
C SER A 158 23.08 -2.27 -19.21
N PRO A 159 22.50 -1.24 -18.56
CA PRO A 159 21.05 -1.04 -18.56
C PRO A 159 20.60 -0.38 -19.87
N LYS A 160 20.02 -1.16 -20.79
CA LYS A 160 19.26 -0.60 -21.92
C LYS A 160 17.81 -0.37 -21.48
N LYS A 161 17.35 0.86 -21.68
CA LYS A 161 15.97 1.29 -21.41
C LYS A 161 15.00 0.41 -22.21
N PRO A 162 14.09 -0.36 -21.57
CA PRO A 162 13.23 -1.28 -22.31
C PRO A 162 12.25 -0.51 -23.19
N ALA A 163 12.05 -1.02 -24.41
CA ALA A 163 11.17 -0.44 -25.41
C ALA A 163 9.73 -0.31 -24.88
N ALA A 164 9.12 0.86 -25.11
CA ALA A 164 7.78 1.18 -24.65
C ALA A 164 6.74 0.31 -25.38
N CYS A 165 6.25 -0.72 -24.68
CA CYS A 165 5.12 -1.54 -25.10
C CYS A 165 3.84 -0.71 -24.99
N ARG A 166 3.41 -0.08 -26.09
CA ARG A 166 2.15 0.68 -26.13
C ARG A 166 0.97 -0.29 -26.18
N ARG A 167 -0.10 0.02 -25.46
CA ARG A 167 -1.38 -0.72 -25.45
C ARG A 167 -1.83 -1.04 -26.89
N GLY A 168 -1.61 -2.29 -27.30
CA GLY A 168 -2.02 -2.86 -28.58
C GLY A 168 -3.51 -3.21 -28.60
N ARG A 169 -4.14 -3.05 -29.77
CA ARG A 169 -5.59 -2.95 -30.00
C ARG A 169 -6.44 -4.23 -29.90
N ALA A 170 -5.95 -5.36 -29.40
CA ALA A 170 -6.73 -6.60 -29.41
C ALA A 170 -7.12 -7.02 -27.99
N ILE A 171 -8.23 -6.47 -27.48
CA ILE A 171 -8.88 -6.93 -26.25
C ILE A 171 -10.14 -7.68 -26.68
N SER A 172 -10.24 -8.97 -26.34
CA SER A 172 -11.51 -9.70 -26.43
C SER A 172 -12.37 -9.30 -25.23
N VAL A 173 -13.44 -8.55 -25.50
CA VAL A 173 -14.38 -8.03 -24.50
C VAL A 173 -15.75 -8.65 -24.77
N CYS A 174 -16.31 -9.40 -23.80
CA CYS A 174 -17.69 -9.88 -23.88
C CYS A 174 -18.68 -8.87 -23.28
N HIS A 175 -19.88 -8.83 -23.87
CA HIS A 175 -21.04 -8.02 -23.49
C HIS A 175 -21.92 -8.70 -22.44
#